data_AF-A4AN68-F1
#
_entry.id   AF-A4AN68-F1
#
_cell.length_a   1.000
_cell.length_b   1.000
_cell.length_c   1.000
_cell.angle_alpha   90.00
_cell.angle_beta   90.00
_cell.angle_gamma   90.00
#
_symmetry.space_group_name_H-M   'P 1'
#
loop_
_entity.id
_entity.type
_entity.pdbx_description
1 polymer ?
#
loop_
_entity_poly.entity_id
_entity_poly.type
_entity_poly.pdbx_seq_one_letter_code
_entity_poly.pdbx_strand_id
1 'polypeptide(L)'
;MNKKPDIFNDVIGPVMRGPSSSHTAASWRIANICLALLNEPLKKAIVDFDRNGAWAPNFREQGTCLGIEGGLLGLDMTDDRMKNTAQMLVDLGVSVNYEINSFKTDHVNTVRLKLEGIHGNSIRVLAVSLGGGSFEIRNIDGFDIRINGGYYELLLSIEDNSANLEKIKALFSENSLLFKSTQENRLLVNLKFSDEISADTLNKLRGLTGFEKQIIVKPVLPIIEGNDVEVPFSSIDSLLEYASNEDYDLGEIGLIYEKCLSGLPETDVIVKMKNIVGIIEKSIVKGLAGTEYEDRILPQQSHLVQKAQKKGKILPNSIINQIVANVSAIMESKSAMEVVVANPTAGSCGAVGGVLRAVADEIKASDGELVKAYFASGIIGAYFAMGPGFSAEEHGCQVECGASSGMAAAGIVQLFGGTAKQAIDAASMAIQNMIGLVCDPIADRVEAPCLGKNISAAVNALTSATMACSGFNALIPLNEVIETVSSVSSQMPSCVKCTGKGGLAITKTACDLKEKLKSKSAPATS
;
A
#
# COMPACT_ATOMS: atom_id res chain seq x y z
N MET A 1 8.78 -10.77 17.69
CA MET A 1 8.04 -9.52 17.98
C MET A 1 7.15 -9.24 16.78
N ASN A 2 5.88 -8.87 16.99
CA ASN A 2 5.07 -8.34 15.91
C ASN A 2 5.65 -6.96 15.55
N LYS A 3 6.11 -6.81 14.30
CA LYS A 3 6.69 -5.56 13.79
C LYS A 3 5.65 -4.44 13.92
N LYS A 4 6.06 -3.27 14.42
CA LYS A 4 5.22 -2.07 14.40
C LYS A 4 5.15 -1.52 12.95
N PRO A 5 3.96 -1.14 12.45
CA PRO A 5 3.84 -0.54 11.12
C PRO A 5 4.59 0.80 11.04
N ASP A 6 5.35 1.02 9.97
CA ASP A 6 6.06 2.29 9.74
C ASP A 6 5.30 3.19 8.75
N ILE A 7 5.51 4.50 8.84
CA ILE A 7 4.73 5.49 8.09
C ILE A 7 4.98 5.35 6.60
N PHE A 8 6.21 5.05 6.15
CA PHE A 8 6.52 5.06 4.72
C PHE A 8 6.26 3.74 3.99
N ASN A 9 6.42 2.60 4.66
CA ASN A 9 6.19 1.28 4.07
C ASN A 9 4.72 0.87 4.10
N ASP A 10 4.03 1.18 5.22
CA ASP A 10 2.71 0.61 5.52
C ASP A 10 1.56 1.62 5.39
N VAL A 11 1.81 2.93 5.57
CA VAL A 11 0.74 3.93 5.74
C VAL A 11 0.67 4.99 4.64
N ILE A 12 1.77 5.68 4.33
CA ILE A 12 1.86 6.77 3.35
C ILE A 12 2.78 6.28 2.23
N GLY A 13 2.16 5.55 1.32
CA GLY A 13 2.83 4.76 0.30
C GLY A 13 2.03 3.48 0.01
N PRO A 14 2.42 2.70 -1.00
CA PRO A 14 3.51 2.96 -1.94
C PRO A 14 3.25 4.15 -2.88
N VAL A 15 4.35 4.71 -3.41
CA VAL A 15 4.30 5.55 -4.61
C VAL A 15 4.14 4.64 -5.81
N MET A 16 3.07 4.80 -6.59
CA MET A 16 2.73 3.80 -7.60
C MET A 16 1.98 4.35 -8.81
N ARG A 17 1.99 3.56 -9.89
CA ARG A 17 0.97 3.58 -10.94
C ARG A 17 0.06 2.37 -10.75
N GLY A 18 -1.21 2.52 -11.13
CA GLY A 18 -2.20 1.46 -10.99
C GLY A 18 -3.28 1.79 -9.96
N PRO A 19 -4.45 1.15 -10.08
CA PRO A 19 -5.62 1.61 -9.37
C PRO A 19 -5.74 1.08 -7.93
N SER A 20 -4.97 0.05 -7.56
CA SER A 20 -5.16 -0.73 -6.33
C SER A 20 -3.82 -1.12 -5.69
N SER A 21 -3.62 -0.79 -4.40
CA SER A 21 -2.39 -1.18 -3.71
C SER A 21 -2.30 -2.70 -3.51
N SER A 22 -3.40 -3.36 -3.14
CA SER A 22 -3.44 -4.81 -2.96
C SER A 22 -3.23 -5.54 -4.28
N HIS A 23 -3.89 -5.11 -5.35
CA HIS A 23 -3.84 -5.84 -6.62
C HIS A 23 -2.62 -5.45 -7.45
N THR A 24 -2.23 -4.19 -7.54
CA THR A 24 -1.10 -3.74 -8.37
C THR A 24 0.22 -3.69 -7.60
N ALA A 25 0.26 -3.01 -6.45
CA ALA A 25 1.54 -2.80 -5.78
C ALA A 25 2.09 -4.05 -5.10
N ALA A 26 1.24 -4.79 -4.37
CA ALA A 26 1.66 -6.05 -3.75
C ALA A 26 2.06 -7.09 -4.82
N SER A 27 1.30 -7.21 -5.92
CA SER A 27 1.62 -8.17 -6.98
C SER A 27 2.92 -7.82 -7.71
N TRP A 28 3.22 -6.55 -7.92
CA TRP A 28 4.52 -6.11 -8.44
C TRP A 28 5.66 -6.44 -7.48
N ARG A 29 5.51 -6.17 -6.19
CA ARG A 29 6.53 -6.51 -5.18
C ARG A 29 6.78 -8.02 -5.16
N ILE A 30 5.71 -8.82 -5.17
CA ILE A 30 5.78 -10.29 -5.27
C ILE A 30 6.54 -10.71 -6.54
N ALA A 31 6.14 -10.20 -7.71
CA ALA A 31 6.75 -10.55 -8.99
C ALA A 31 8.23 -10.14 -9.08
N ASN A 32 8.59 -8.96 -8.59
CA ASN A 32 9.95 -8.46 -8.57
C ASN A 32 10.87 -9.36 -7.73
N ILE A 33 10.41 -9.73 -6.52
CA ILE A 33 11.14 -10.67 -5.66
C ILE A 33 11.21 -12.06 -6.31
N CYS A 34 10.13 -12.56 -6.91
CA CYS A 34 10.13 -13.83 -7.62
C CYS A 34 11.15 -13.84 -8.79
N LEU A 35 11.29 -12.73 -9.52
CA LEU A 35 12.31 -12.59 -10.56
C LEU A 35 13.73 -12.67 -9.99
N ALA A 36 13.99 -12.02 -8.85
CA ALA A 36 15.27 -12.15 -8.14
C ALA A 36 15.52 -13.59 -7.67
N LEU A 37 14.49 -14.29 -7.17
CA LEU A 37 14.56 -15.69 -6.75
C LEU A 37 14.82 -16.67 -7.93
N LEU A 38 14.30 -16.36 -9.12
CA LEU A 38 14.59 -17.12 -10.33
C LEU A 38 16.08 -17.03 -10.69
N ASN A 39 16.69 -15.87 -10.43
CA ASN A 39 18.11 -15.57 -10.61
C ASN A 39 18.63 -15.78 -12.06
N GLU A 40 17.76 -15.57 -13.05
CA GLU A 40 18.11 -15.53 -14.47
C GLU A 40 16.99 -14.86 -15.29
N PRO A 41 17.21 -14.51 -16.57
CA PRO A 41 16.17 -13.91 -17.41
C PRO A 41 14.96 -14.83 -17.56
N LEU A 42 13.77 -14.25 -17.41
CA LEU A 42 12.50 -14.95 -17.48
C LEU A 42 12.21 -15.42 -18.92
N LYS A 43 11.71 -16.65 -19.05
CA LYS A 43 11.16 -17.19 -20.31
C LYS A 43 9.64 -17.30 -20.25
N LYS A 44 9.13 -17.80 -19.11
CA LYS A 44 7.72 -18.09 -18.93
C LYS A 44 7.30 -17.95 -17.47
N ALA A 45 6.10 -17.43 -17.26
CA ALA A 45 5.44 -17.38 -15.97
C ALA A 45 4.03 -17.98 -16.05
N ILE A 46 3.63 -18.70 -14.99
CA ILE A 46 2.24 -19.08 -14.74
C ILE A 46 1.86 -18.46 -13.40
N VAL A 47 0.81 -17.65 -13.39
CA VAL A 47 0.24 -17.03 -12.20
C VAL A 47 -1.12 -17.65 -11.95
N ASP A 48 -1.29 -18.24 -10.78
CA ASP A 48 -2.47 -19.02 -10.45
C ASP A 48 -3.15 -18.45 -9.20
N PHE A 49 -4.40 -18.04 -9.38
CA PHE A 49 -5.25 -17.45 -8.34
C PHE A 49 -6.19 -18.49 -7.77
N ASP A 50 -6.44 -18.44 -6.45
CA ASP A 50 -7.46 -19.31 -5.87
C ASP A 50 -8.86 -18.88 -6.34
N ARG A 51 -9.65 -19.84 -6.82
CA ARG A 51 -11.02 -19.64 -7.32
C ARG A 51 -11.93 -18.95 -6.32
N ASN A 52 -11.73 -19.19 -5.03
CA ASN A 52 -12.52 -18.59 -3.96
C ASN A 52 -11.86 -17.34 -3.38
N GLY A 53 -10.62 -17.05 -3.76
CA GLY A 53 -9.88 -15.85 -3.39
C GLY A 53 -10.49 -14.57 -3.98
N ALA A 54 -10.05 -13.42 -3.44
CA ALA A 54 -10.58 -12.12 -3.80
C ALA A 54 -9.97 -11.54 -5.09
N TRP A 55 -8.78 -12.01 -5.53
CA TRP A 55 -8.17 -11.61 -6.80
C TRP A 55 -8.82 -12.26 -8.02
N ALA A 56 -9.24 -13.53 -7.93
CA ALA A 56 -9.78 -14.28 -9.07
C ALA A 56 -10.90 -13.56 -9.88
N PRO A 57 -11.89 -12.88 -9.27
CA PRO A 57 -12.96 -12.24 -10.04
C PRO A 57 -12.55 -10.96 -10.78
N ASN A 58 -11.45 -10.31 -10.41
CA ASN A 58 -11.14 -8.93 -10.83
C ASN A 58 -9.63 -8.62 -10.99
N PHE A 59 -8.77 -9.64 -11.10
CA PHE A 59 -7.32 -9.46 -11.20
C PHE A 59 -6.87 -8.59 -12.38
N ARG A 60 -7.60 -8.59 -13.51
CA ARG A 60 -7.27 -7.70 -14.64
C ARG A 60 -7.72 -6.28 -14.33
N GLU A 61 -8.97 -6.18 -13.93
CA GLU A 61 -9.72 -4.96 -13.65
C GLU A 61 -9.09 -4.08 -12.57
N GLN A 62 -8.46 -4.68 -11.57
CA GLN A 62 -7.74 -3.98 -10.50
C GLN A 62 -6.23 -3.87 -10.74
N GLY A 63 -5.72 -4.28 -11.90
CA GLY A 63 -4.32 -4.12 -12.27
C GLY A 63 -3.35 -5.13 -11.64
N THR A 64 -3.80 -6.34 -11.29
CA THR A 64 -2.88 -7.43 -10.90
C THR A 64 -1.99 -7.86 -12.06
N CYS A 65 -2.52 -7.92 -13.29
CA CYS A 65 -1.68 -8.19 -14.47
C CYS A 65 -0.58 -7.14 -14.61
N LEU A 66 -0.95 -5.86 -14.58
CA LEU A 66 -0.02 -4.73 -14.62
C LEU A 66 1.11 -4.86 -13.59
N GLY A 67 0.75 -5.15 -12.33
CA GLY A 67 1.74 -5.30 -11.26
C GLY A 67 2.67 -6.49 -11.49
N ILE A 68 2.11 -7.69 -11.73
CA ILE A 68 2.87 -8.90 -12.02
C ILE A 68 3.83 -8.68 -13.19
N GLU A 69 3.32 -8.22 -14.32
CA GLU A 69 4.10 -8.08 -15.56
C GLU A 69 5.21 -7.05 -15.37
N GLY A 70 4.91 -5.90 -14.77
CA GLY A 70 5.91 -4.88 -14.45
C GLY A 70 7.01 -5.38 -13.52
N GLY A 71 6.66 -6.16 -12.50
CA GLY A 71 7.62 -6.78 -11.59
C GLY A 71 8.50 -7.81 -12.28
N LEU A 72 7.92 -8.65 -13.15
CA LEU A 72 8.64 -9.63 -13.96
C LEU A 72 9.52 -9.02 -15.06
N LEU A 73 9.19 -7.79 -15.49
CA LEU A 73 10.03 -6.99 -16.39
C LEU A 73 11.13 -6.21 -15.64
N GLY A 74 11.12 -6.21 -14.30
CA GLY A 74 12.04 -5.43 -13.49
C GLY A 74 11.85 -3.91 -13.62
N LEU A 75 10.66 -3.45 -14.01
CA LEU A 75 10.34 -2.03 -14.11
C LEU A 75 10.13 -1.43 -12.72
N ASP A 76 10.52 -0.17 -12.54
CA ASP A 76 10.09 0.60 -11.37
C ASP A 76 8.58 0.86 -11.44
N MET A 77 7.89 0.83 -10.29
CA MET A 77 6.44 1.03 -10.22
C MET A 77 5.98 2.40 -10.76
N THR A 78 6.85 3.41 -10.69
CA THR A 78 6.56 4.77 -11.17
C THR A 78 6.92 4.96 -12.65
N ASP A 79 7.54 3.97 -13.30
CA ASP A 79 7.93 4.01 -14.69
C ASP A 79 6.69 4.13 -15.61
N ASP A 80 6.73 5.05 -16.58
CA ASP A 80 5.61 5.24 -17.52
C ASP A 80 5.36 4.00 -18.40
N ARG A 81 6.42 3.20 -18.62
CA ARG A 81 6.34 1.93 -19.34
C ARG A 81 5.43 0.91 -18.67
N MET A 82 5.12 1.07 -17.37
CA MET A 82 4.10 0.26 -16.69
C MET A 82 2.80 0.21 -17.49
N LYS A 83 2.39 1.29 -18.15
CA LYS A 83 1.15 1.32 -18.96
C LYS A 83 1.11 0.30 -20.11
N ASN A 84 2.25 -0.26 -20.52
CA ASN A 84 2.40 -1.11 -21.72
C ASN A 84 3.05 -2.47 -21.43
N THR A 85 3.03 -2.96 -20.18
CA THR A 85 3.75 -4.16 -19.74
C THR A 85 3.43 -5.41 -20.57
N ALA A 86 2.16 -5.63 -20.91
CA ALA A 86 1.72 -6.78 -21.68
C ALA A 86 2.38 -6.83 -23.07
N GLN A 87 2.43 -5.69 -23.78
CA GLN A 87 3.07 -5.61 -25.09
C GLN A 87 4.59 -5.81 -24.98
N MET A 88 5.22 -5.27 -23.94
CA MET A 88 6.66 -5.44 -23.72
C MET A 88 7.05 -6.90 -23.51
N LEU A 89 6.23 -7.68 -22.80
CA LEU A 89 6.47 -9.12 -22.62
C LEU A 89 6.37 -9.88 -23.96
N VAL A 90 5.40 -9.52 -24.81
CA VAL A 90 5.26 -10.08 -26.16
C VAL A 90 6.51 -9.77 -26.99
N ASP A 91 6.98 -8.53 -26.98
CA ASP A 91 8.15 -8.09 -27.74
C ASP A 91 9.44 -8.81 -27.28
N LEU A 92 9.53 -9.17 -26.00
CA LEU A 92 10.63 -9.94 -25.43
C LEU A 92 10.49 -11.46 -25.62
N GLY A 93 9.38 -11.94 -26.18
CA GLY A 93 9.09 -13.37 -26.32
C GLY A 93 8.85 -14.09 -24.98
N VAL A 94 8.46 -13.35 -23.94
CA VAL A 94 8.17 -13.89 -22.60
C VAL A 94 6.67 -14.18 -22.48
N SER A 95 6.30 -15.43 -22.17
CA SER A 95 4.89 -15.80 -22.00
C SER A 95 4.45 -15.73 -20.55
N VAL A 96 3.39 -14.97 -20.24
CA VAL A 96 2.76 -14.93 -18.91
C VAL A 96 1.33 -15.44 -19.02
N ASN A 97 1.05 -16.55 -18.33
CA ASN A 97 -0.27 -17.17 -18.32
C ASN A 97 -0.94 -16.98 -16.97
N TYR A 98 -2.25 -16.71 -16.98
CA TYR A 98 -3.07 -16.54 -15.79
C TYR A 98 -4.07 -17.69 -15.67
N GLU A 99 -4.08 -18.35 -14.53
CA GLU A 99 -4.94 -19.50 -14.23
C GLU A 99 -5.78 -19.24 -12.98
N ILE A 100 -6.93 -19.91 -12.91
CA ILE A 100 -7.82 -19.86 -11.75
C ILE A 100 -8.13 -21.31 -11.34
N ASN A 101 -7.41 -21.78 -10.34
CA ASN A 101 -7.57 -23.12 -9.78
C ASN A 101 -8.04 -23.05 -8.32
N SER A 102 -8.35 -24.20 -7.72
CA SER A 102 -8.63 -24.27 -6.28
C SER A 102 -7.43 -24.88 -5.56
N PHE A 103 -6.96 -24.22 -4.51
CA PHE A 103 -5.88 -24.74 -3.67
C PHE A 103 -6.07 -24.35 -2.21
N LYS A 104 -5.42 -25.10 -1.30
CA LYS A 104 -5.50 -24.82 0.13
C LYS A 104 -4.78 -23.50 0.43
N THR A 105 -5.50 -22.57 1.06
CA THR A 105 -4.99 -21.28 1.50
C THR A 105 -5.69 -20.87 2.79
N ASP A 106 -5.00 -20.08 3.62
CA ASP A 106 -5.48 -19.45 4.84
C ASP A 106 -5.79 -17.96 4.66
N HIS A 107 -5.49 -17.38 3.48
CA HIS A 107 -5.72 -15.99 3.15
C HIS A 107 -6.46 -15.84 1.82
N VAL A 108 -7.29 -14.80 1.70
CA VAL A 108 -8.16 -14.55 0.53
C VAL A 108 -7.41 -14.04 -0.69
N ASN A 109 -6.25 -13.43 -0.50
CA ASN A 109 -5.38 -12.86 -1.54
C ASN A 109 -4.11 -13.68 -1.78
N THR A 110 -4.22 -15.01 -1.69
CA THR A 110 -3.09 -15.91 -1.97
C THR A 110 -2.94 -16.16 -3.45
N VAL A 111 -1.70 -16.14 -3.92
CA VAL A 111 -1.32 -16.36 -5.32
C VAL A 111 -0.16 -17.36 -5.40
N ARG A 112 -0.20 -18.22 -6.41
CA ARG A 112 0.93 -19.10 -6.77
C ARG A 112 1.59 -18.59 -8.04
N LEU A 113 2.91 -18.57 -8.06
CA LEU A 113 3.69 -18.26 -9.25
C LEU A 113 4.59 -19.44 -9.59
N LYS A 114 4.61 -19.84 -10.85
CA LYS A 114 5.63 -20.73 -11.41
C LYS A 114 6.42 -19.96 -12.45
N LEU A 115 7.72 -19.76 -12.22
CA LEU A 115 8.60 -19.11 -13.18
C LEU A 115 9.56 -20.13 -13.80
N GLU A 116 9.85 -19.95 -15.08
CA GLU A 116 10.82 -20.71 -15.86
C GLU A 116 11.72 -19.69 -16.57
N GLY A 117 13.03 -19.80 -16.38
CA GLY A 117 14.02 -18.93 -17.00
C GLY A 117 14.59 -19.51 -18.30
N ILE A 118 15.36 -18.70 -19.00
CA ILE A 118 15.88 -19.05 -20.33
C ILE A 118 16.99 -20.11 -20.29
N HIS A 119 17.70 -20.27 -19.17
CA HIS A 119 18.77 -21.28 -19.03
C HIS A 119 18.32 -22.50 -18.22
N GLY A 120 17.03 -22.61 -17.91
CA GLY A 120 16.42 -23.81 -17.36
C GLY A 120 16.15 -23.76 -15.86
N ASN A 121 16.44 -22.65 -15.17
CA ASN A 121 16.01 -22.50 -13.78
C ASN A 121 14.48 -22.44 -13.72
N SER A 122 13.90 -23.07 -12.70
CA SER A 122 12.48 -22.93 -12.40
C SER A 122 12.27 -22.81 -10.91
N ILE A 123 11.27 -22.02 -10.53
CA ILE A 123 10.83 -21.87 -9.15
C ILE A 123 9.30 -21.91 -9.06
N ARG A 124 8.81 -22.38 -7.93
CA ARG A 124 7.40 -22.30 -7.53
C ARG A 124 7.28 -21.51 -6.24
N VAL A 125 6.43 -20.50 -6.23
CA VAL A 125 6.29 -19.57 -5.11
C VAL A 125 4.83 -19.50 -4.67
N LEU A 126 4.60 -19.51 -3.36
CA LEU A 126 3.32 -19.15 -2.74
C LEU A 126 3.49 -17.79 -2.05
N ALA A 127 2.66 -16.82 -2.42
CA ALA A 127 2.70 -15.47 -1.86
C ALA A 127 1.30 -14.98 -1.48
N VAL A 128 1.25 -13.99 -0.62
CA VAL A 128 0.02 -13.39 -0.10
C VAL A 128 0.13 -11.88 -0.15
N SER A 129 -0.93 -11.21 -0.61
CA SER A 129 -1.09 -9.75 -0.47
C SER A 129 -1.90 -9.42 0.79
N LEU A 130 -1.35 -8.62 1.68
CA LEU A 130 -1.90 -8.32 3.01
C LEU A 130 -2.70 -7.00 3.08
N GLY A 131 -2.90 -6.33 1.93
CA GLY A 131 -3.52 -5.00 1.87
C GLY A 131 -2.48 -3.87 1.93
N GLY A 132 -2.86 -2.64 1.55
CA GLY A 132 -1.93 -1.49 1.51
C GLY A 132 -0.74 -1.60 0.54
N GLY A 133 -0.60 -2.72 -0.18
CA GLY A 133 0.59 -3.03 -0.98
C GLY A 133 1.59 -3.92 -0.24
N SER A 134 1.36 -4.23 1.03
CA SER A 134 2.16 -5.18 1.81
C SER A 134 1.94 -6.60 1.33
N PHE A 135 2.98 -7.42 1.40
CA PHE A 135 2.99 -8.78 0.89
C PHE A 135 3.89 -9.68 1.72
N GLU A 136 3.72 -10.99 1.56
CA GLU A 136 4.62 -11.98 2.11
C GLU A 136 4.77 -13.15 1.13
N ILE A 137 6.01 -13.53 0.82
CA ILE A 137 6.30 -14.84 0.22
C ILE A 137 6.45 -15.85 1.35
N ARG A 138 5.61 -16.90 1.31
CA ARG A 138 5.48 -17.90 2.37
C ARG A 138 6.14 -19.23 2.05
N ASN A 139 6.29 -19.55 0.76
CA ASN A 139 6.88 -20.81 0.34
C ASN A 139 7.63 -20.64 -0.99
N ILE A 140 8.78 -21.30 -1.12
CA ILE A 140 9.53 -21.45 -2.37
C ILE A 140 9.93 -22.92 -2.56
N ASP A 141 9.49 -23.53 -3.65
CA ASP A 141 9.79 -24.91 -4.05
C ASP A 141 9.52 -25.99 -2.98
N GLY A 142 8.63 -25.72 -2.04
CA GLY A 142 8.29 -26.60 -0.92
C GLY A 142 8.93 -26.17 0.41
N PHE A 143 9.92 -25.30 0.40
CA PHE A 143 10.51 -24.72 1.61
C PHE A 143 9.67 -23.55 2.12
N ASP A 144 9.35 -23.58 3.40
CA ASP A 144 8.77 -22.42 4.07
C ASP A 144 9.78 -21.27 4.10
N ILE A 145 9.30 -20.05 3.94
CA ILE A 145 10.10 -18.83 4.00
C ILE A 145 9.21 -17.65 4.42
N ARG A 146 9.80 -16.52 4.80
CA ARG A 146 9.07 -15.27 5.04
C ARG A 146 9.82 -14.11 4.43
N ILE A 147 9.49 -13.71 3.20
CA ILE A 147 10.05 -12.51 2.56
C ILE A 147 8.96 -11.45 2.48
N ASN A 148 9.21 -10.30 3.10
CA ASN A 148 8.31 -9.13 3.11
C ASN A 148 8.86 -7.95 2.29
N GLY A 149 10.07 -8.09 1.73
CA GLY A 149 10.72 -7.05 0.92
C GLY A 149 11.40 -5.93 1.71
N GLY A 150 11.46 -6.02 3.04
CA GLY A 150 12.07 -5.00 3.90
C GLY A 150 13.57 -5.17 4.14
N TYR A 151 14.17 -6.30 3.79
CA TYR A 151 15.57 -6.60 4.07
C TYR A 151 16.37 -6.83 2.79
N TYR A 152 17.69 -6.69 2.88
CA TYR A 152 18.59 -7.41 2.00
C TYR A 152 18.60 -8.87 2.43
N GLU A 153 18.34 -9.79 1.50
CA GLU A 153 18.21 -11.21 1.84
C GLU A 153 19.17 -12.07 1.04
N LEU A 154 19.81 -13.02 1.73
CA LEU A 154 20.66 -14.05 1.15
C LEU A 154 20.00 -15.41 1.38
N LEU A 155 19.70 -16.11 0.30
CA LEU A 155 19.18 -17.47 0.33
C LEU A 155 20.27 -18.45 -0.10
N LEU A 156 20.48 -19.49 0.71
CA LEU A 156 21.46 -20.56 0.49
C LEU A 156 20.75 -21.92 0.53
N SER A 157 20.83 -22.68 -0.56
CA SER A 157 20.42 -24.10 -0.60
C SER A 157 21.62 -24.97 -0.26
N ILE A 158 21.51 -25.81 0.77
CA ILE A 158 22.59 -26.63 1.30
C ILE A 158 22.14 -28.10 1.28
N GLU A 159 22.97 -29.00 0.76
CA GLU A 159 22.81 -30.44 0.98
C GLU A 159 23.14 -30.75 2.44
N ASP A 160 22.21 -31.38 3.17
CA ASP A 160 22.21 -31.45 4.64
C ASP A 160 23.53 -32.00 5.24
N ASN A 161 24.40 -31.08 5.67
CA ASN A 161 25.61 -31.33 6.44
C ASN A 161 25.78 -30.22 7.49
N SER A 162 25.68 -30.60 8.76
CA SER A 162 25.77 -29.70 9.91
C SER A 162 27.07 -28.88 9.98
N ALA A 163 28.16 -29.33 9.36
CA ALA A 163 29.45 -28.65 9.38
C ALA A 163 29.48 -27.34 8.57
N ASN A 164 28.63 -27.19 7.55
CA ASN A 164 28.58 -25.99 6.70
C ASN A 164 27.78 -24.86 7.36
N LEU A 165 26.76 -25.20 8.14
CA LEU A 165 25.88 -24.23 8.77
C LEU A 165 26.61 -23.37 9.82
N GLU A 166 27.49 -23.98 10.63
CA GLU A 166 28.27 -23.25 11.62
C GLU A 166 29.30 -22.32 10.97
N LYS A 167 29.91 -22.73 9.85
CA LYS A 167 30.81 -21.86 9.07
C LYS A 167 30.07 -20.68 8.46
N ILE A 168 28.86 -20.91 7.94
CA ILE A 168 28.01 -19.84 7.38
C ILE A 168 27.64 -18.86 8.49
N LYS A 169 27.16 -19.33 9.64
CA LYS A 169 26.89 -18.46 10.78
C LYS A 169 28.11 -17.66 11.21
N ALA A 170 29.30 -18.27 11.24
CA ALA A 170 30.53 -17.58 11.59
C ALA A 170 30.95 -16.47 10.61
N LEU A 171 30.45 -16.49 9.36
CA LEU A 171 30.71 -15.43 8.38
C LEU A 171 29.80 -14.21 8.53
N PHE A 172 28.67 -14.35 9.22
CA PHE A 172 27.66 -13.29 9.34
C PHE A 172 27.58 -12.80 10.79
N SER A 173 27.45 -11.48 10.97
CA SER A 173 27.37 -10.84 12.29
C SER A 173 26.11 -11.22 13.06
N GLU A 174 26.09 -10.96 14.38
CA GLU A 174 24.91 -11.11 15.25
C GLU A 174 23.67 -10.36 14.74
N ASN A 175 23.85 -9.31 13.93
CA ASN A 175 22.75 -8.51 13.37
C ASN A 175 21.97 -9.19 12.22
N SER A 176 22.30 -10.43 11.85
CA SER A 176 21.56 -11.16 10.80
C SER A 176 20.46 -12.04 11.38
N LEU A 177 19.22 -11.87 10.89
CA LEU A 177 18.14 -12.78 11.25
C LEU A 177 18.22 -14.04 10.39
N LEU A 178 18.12 -15.20 11.04
CA LEU A 178 18.29 -16.51 10.42
C LEU A 178 16.96 -17.27 10.40
N PHE A 179 16.41 -17.47 9.21
CA PHE A 179 15.28 -18.36 8.96
C PHE A 179 15.78 -19.66 8.29
N LYS A 180 15.20 -20.79 8.68
CA LYS A 180 15.57 -22.12 8.16
C LYS A 180 14.33 -22.93 7.80
N SER A 181 14.40 -23.63 6.69
CA SER A 181 13.42 -24.65 6.32
C SER A 181 14.13 -25.88 5.78
N THR A 182 13.70 -27.06 6.22
CA THR A 182 14.28 -28.34 5.81
C THR A 182 13.24 -29.14 5.05
N GLN A 183 13.63 -29.68 3.91
CA GLN A 183 12.81 -30.58 3.12
C GLN A 183 13.68 -31.75 2.64
N GLU A 184 13.28 -32.97 3.02
CA GLU A 184 14.07 -34.20 2.77
C GLU A 184 15.52 -34.02 3.26
N ASN A 185 16.50 -34.06 2.35
CA ASN A 185 17.95 -33.91 2.64
C ASN A 185 18.50 -32.53 2.24
N ARG A 186 17.63 -31.53 2.08
CA ARG A 186 18.02 -30.17 1.73
C ARG A 186 17.60 -29.19 2.81
N LEU A 187 18.47 -28.20 3.03
CA LEU A 187 18.25 -27.11 3.96
C LEU A 187 18.28 -25.79 3.18
N LEU A 188 17.20 -25.03 3.26
CA LEU A 188 17.17 -23.63 2.83
C LEU A 188 17.46 -22.73 4.03
N VAL A 189 18.51 -21.93 3.90
CA VAL A 189 18.87 -20.88 4.86
C VAL A 189 18.55 -19.52 4.24
N ASN A 190 17.77 -18.71 4.95
CA ASN A 190 17.47 -17.33 4.58
C ASN A 190 18.01 -16.39 5.66
N LEU A 191 19.00 -15.60 5.28
CA LEU A 191 19.64 -14.58 6.12
C LEU A 191 19.14 -13.21 5.71
N LYS A 192 18.74 -12.38 6.68
CA LYS A 192 18.23 -11.03 6.46
C LYS A 192 19.17 -10.00 7.07
N PHE A 193 19.39 -8.90 6.35
CA PHE A 193 20.31 -7.84 6.71
C PHE A 193 19.67 -6.47 6.51
N SER A 194 20.03 -5.54 7.39
CA SER A 194 19.63 -4.14 7.35
C SER A 194 20.50 -3.26 6.45
N ASP A 195 21.57 -3.85 5.90
CA ASP A 195 22.51 -3.24 4.97
C ASP A 195 22.84 -4.20 3.82
N GLU A 196 23.32 -3.65 2.70
CA GLU A 196 23.77 -4.46 1.56
C GLU A 196 24.98 -5.32 1.96
N ILE A 197 24.96 -6.59 1.57
CA ILE A 197 26.02 -7.54 1.89
C ILE A 197 27.29 -7.15 1.13
N SER A 198 28.37 -6.93 1.87
CA SER A 198 29.65 -6.50 1.27
C SER A 198 30.17 -7.50 0.24
N ALA A 199 30.82 -6.99 -0.81
CA ALA A 199 31.44 -7.82 -1.84
C ALA A 199 32.47 -8.81 -1.25
N ASP A 200 33.19 -8.40 -0.20
CA ASP A 200 34.14 -9.26 0.51
C ASP A 200 33.47 -10.45 1.20
N THR A 201 32.34 -10.20 1.87
CA THR A 201 31.54 -11.26 2.49
C THR A 201 30.98 -12.22 1.44
N LEU A 202 30.47 -11.69 0.32
CA LEU A 202 30.00 -12.51 -0.80
C LEU A 202 31.11 -13.35 -1.44
N ASN A 203 32.32 -12.79 -1.58
CA ASN A 203 33.48 -13.52 -2.10
C ASN A 203 33.96 -14.62 -1.14
N LYS A 204 33.98 -14.36 0.18
CA LYS A 204 34.26 -15.38 1.20
C LYS A 204 33.24 -16.51 1.15
N LEU A 205 31.96 -16.18 0.97
CA LEU A 205 30.91 -17.17 0.85
C LEU A 205 31.09 -18.03 -0.40
N ARG A 206 31.40 -17.44 -1.57
CA ARG A 206 31.71 -18.18 -2.82
C ARG A 206 32.89 -19.15 -2.66
N GLY A 207 33.81 -18.87 -1.75
CA GLY A 207 34.95 -19.75 -1.43
C GLY A 207 34.60 -20.94 -0.54
N LEU A 208 33.42 -20.94 0.10
CA LEU A 208 32.91 -22.11 0.83
C LEU A 208 32.36 -23.14 -0.17
N THR A 209 32.55 -24.42 0.13
CA THR A 209 32.02 -25.53 -0.67
C THR A 209 30.79 -26.13 0.00
N GLY A 210 29.81 -26.61 -0.77
CA GLY A 210 28.66 -27.37 -0.26
C GLY A 210 27.36 -26.59 -0.12
N PHE A 211 27.14 -25.55 -0.93
CA PHE A 211 25.82 -25.01 -1.22
C PHE A 211 25.54 -25.09 -2.73
N GLU A 212 24.33 -25.50 -3.10
CA GLU A 212 23.90 -25.71 -4.49
C GLU A 212 23.53 -24.40 -5.17
N LYS A 213 22.93 -23.47 -4.41
CA LYS A 213 22.37 -22.22 -4.94
C LYS A 213 22.59 -21.08 -3.95
N GLN A 214 23.02 -19.94 -4.48
CA GLN A 214 23.14 -18.66 -3.77
C GLN A 214 22.27 -17.63 -4.49
N ILE A 215 21.36 -17.00 -3.78
CA ILE A 215 20.48 -15.95 -4.32
C ILE A 215 20.54 -14.74 -3.41
N ILE A 216 20.65 -13.56 -4.00
CA ILE A 216 20.54 -12.28 -3.30
C ILE A 216 19.25 -11.61 -3.74
N VAL A 217 18.47 -11.18 -2.77
CA VAL A 217 17.23 -10.43 -2.97
C VAL A 217 17.42 -9.05 -2.34
N LYS A 218 17.16 -7.99 -3.11
CA LYS A 218 17.21 -6.62 -2.62
C LYS A 218 15.86 -6.21 -2.03
N PRO A 219 15.84 -5.29 -1.05
CA PRO A 219 14.58 -4.75 -0.54
C PRO A 219 13.82 -4.02 -1.64
N VAL A 220 12.49 -4.10 -1.57
CA VAL A 220 11.53 -3.41 -2.46
C VAL A 220 10.65 -2.41 -1.69
N LEU A 221 10.91 -2.28 -0.38
CA LEU A 221 10.26 -1.32 0.49
C LEU A 221 11.10 -0.03 0.61
N PRO A 222 10.45 1.13 0.80
CA PRO A 222 11.12 2.41 0.93
C PRO A 222 12.04 2.54 2.16
N ILE A 223 11.73 1.86 3.26
CA ILE A 223 12.52 1.83 4.49
C ILE A 223 13.04 0.41 4.70
N ILE A 224 14.35 0.30 4.85
CA ILE A 224 15.04 -0.96 5.11
C ILE A 224 14.85 -1.33 6.59
N GLU A 225 14.43 -2.56 6.85
CA GLU A 225 14.11 -3.04 8.19
C GLU A 225 15.35 -3.50 8.99
N GLY A 226 15.20 -3.55 10.31
CA GLY A 226 16.21 -4.00 11.27
C GLY A 226 17.20 -2.91 11.74
N ASN A 227 16.95 -1.65 11.34
CA ASN A 227 17.62 -0.46 11.88
C ASN A 227 16.78 0.25 12.96
N ASP A 228 15.66 -0.34 13.36
CA ASP A 228 14.74 0.26 14.32
C ASP A 228 15.33 0.35 15.73
N VAL A 229 14.95 1.41 16.43
CA VAL A 229 15.25 1.63 17.84
C VAL A 229 13.95 1.72 18.64
N GLU A 230 14.08 1.68 19.96
CA GLU A 230 12.92 1.75 20.84
C GLU A 230 12.16 3.08 20.66
N VAL A 231 10.86 2.97 20.40
CA VAL A 231 9.94 4.10 20.36
C VAL A 231 9.59 4.50 21.80
N PRO A 232 9.60 5.79 22.18
CA PRO A 232 9.39 6.23 23.57
C PRO A 232 7.96 6.00 24.10
N PHE A 233 7.06 5.48 23.28
CA PHE A 233 5.68 5.14 23.61
C PHE A 233 5.25 3.85 22.91
N SER A 234 4.26 3.17 23.49
CA SER A 234 3.75 1.88 23.00
C SER A 234 2.24 1.81 22.84
N SER A 235 1.50 2.73 23.45
CA SER A 235 0.04 2.89 23.34
C SER A 235 -0.32 4.35 23.06
N ILE A 236 -1.58 4.59 22.66
CA ILE A 236 -2.11 5.96 22.49
C ILE A 236 -2.03 6.76 23.79
N ASP A 237 -2.30 6.14 24.94
CA ASP A 237 -2.20 6.81 26.25
C ASP A 237 -0.77 7.23 26.56
N SER A 238 0.21 6.32 26.39
CA SER A 238 1.63 6.65 26.61
C SER A 238 2.15 7.70 25.61
N LEU A 239 1.59 7.73 24.40
CA LEU A 239 1.90 8.75 23.40
C LEU A 239 1.37 10.12 23.86
N LEU A 240 0.14 10.19 24.35
CA LEU A 240 -0.45 11.42 24.86
C LEU A 240 0.29 11.95 26.09
N GLU A 241 0.70 11.06 26.99
CA GLU A 241 1.53 11.40 28.15
C GLU A 241 2.89 11.96 27.71
N TYR A 242 3.58 11.28 26.79
CA TYR A 242 4.87 11.73 26.24
C TYR A 242 4.74 13.08 25.53
N ALA A 243 3.70 13.25 24.70
CA ALA A 243 3.41 14.51 24.02
C ALA A 243 3.15 15.66 25.00
N SER A 244 2.39 15.41 26.08
CA SER A 244 2.09 16.42 27.09
C SER A 244 3.31 16.78 27.95
N ASN A 245 4.15 15.82 28.30
CA ASN A 245 5.33 16.07 29.15
C ASN A 245 6.41 16.88 28.42
N GLU A 246 6.55 16.65 27.12
CA GLU A 246 7.59 17.27 26.29
C GLU A 246 7.07 18.47 25.47
N ASP A 247 5.79 18.82 25.59
CA ASP A 247 5.10 19.88 24.80
C ASP A 247 5.18 19.64 23.28
N TYR A 248 5.04 18.39 22.86
CA TYR A 248 5.00 18.00 21.45
C TYR A 248 3.58 17.97 20.89
N ASP A 249 3.42 18.44 19.66
CA ASP A 249 2.23 18.18 18.86
C ASP A 249 2.29 16.81 18.15
N LEU A 250 1.20 16.43 17.49
CA LEU A 250 1.13 15.10 16.88
C LEU A 250 2.08 14.93 15.69
N GLY A 251 2.41 16.01 14.99
CA GLY A 251 3.38 16.00 13.90
C GLY A 251 4.79 15.69 14.38
N GLU A 252 5.22 16.28 15.49
CA GLU A 252 6.49 15.95 16.16
C GLU A 252 6.52 14.49 16.62
N ILE A 253 5.43 14.02 17.23
CA ILE A 253 5.29 12.63 17.64
C ILE A 253 5.40 11.67 16.45
N GLY A 254 4.77 11.98 15.33
CA GLY A 254 4.86 11.18 14.11
C GLY A 254 6.27 11.15 13.51
N LEU A 255 6.99 12.27 13.56
CA LEU A 255 8.39 12.35 13.14
C LEU A 255 9.30 11.50 14.04
N ILE A 256 9.14 11.61 15.37
CA ILE A 256 9.89 10.82 16.35
C ILE A 256 9.63 9.31 16.14
N TYR A 257 8.37 8.94 15.97
CA TYR A 257 7.97 7.55 15.70
C TYR A 257 8.68 7.00 14.46
N GLU A 258 8.62 7.73 13.34
CA GLU A 258 9.20 7.26 12.08
C GLU A 258 10.73 7.23 12.12
N LYS A 259 11.35 8.20 12.79
CA LYS A 259 12.80 8.19 13.06
C LYS A 259 13.22 6.95 13.83
N CYS A 260 12.46 6.57 14.86
CA CYS A 260 12.73 5.36 15.64
C CYS A 260 12.58 4.09 14.79
N LEU A 261 11.51 3.96 14.00
CA LEU A 261 11.27 2.75 13.20
C LEU A 261 12.18 2.61 11.98
N SER A 262 12.54 3.73 11.35
CA SER A 262 13.41 3.70 10.16
C SER A 262 14.90 3.63 10.51
N GLY A 263 15.28 4.06 11.72
CA GLY A 263 16.68 4.25 12.09
C GLY A 263 17.38 5.39 11.34
N LEU A 264 16.63 6.18 10.56
CA LEU A 264 17.18 7.25 9.73
C LEU A 264 17.42 8.54 10.53
N PRO A 265 18.39 9.38 10.11
CA PRO A 265 18.48 10.75 10.59
C PRO A 265 17.18 11.51 10.33
N GLU A 266 16.83 12.39 11.26
CA GLU A 266 15.59 13.20 11.19
C GLU A 266 15.47 14.00 9.89
N THR A 267 16.60 14.54 9.41
CA THR A 267 16.66 15.28 8.14
C THR A 267 16.22 14.42 6.95
N ASP A 268 16.59 13.14 6.95
CA ASP A 268 16.30 12.22 5.85
C ASP A 268 14.83 11.79 5.89
N VAL A 269 14.29 11.56 7.09
CA VAL A 269 12.85 11.31 7.31
C VAL A 269 12.01 12.49 6.79
N ILE A 270 12.39 13.73 7.12
CA ILE A 270 11.71 14.94 6.64
C ILE A 270 11.81 15.08 5.12
N VAL A 271 13.01 14.90 4.54
CA VAL A 271 13.21 14.97 3.08
C VAL A 271 12.35 13.93 2.36
N LYS A 272 12.26 12.73 2.93
CA LYS A 272 11.46 11.63 2.36
C LYS A 272 9.97 11.95 2.38
N MET A 273 9.45 12.49 3.50
CA MET A 273 8.07 12.98 3.56
C MET A 273 7.83 14.12 2.57
N LYS A 274 8.74 15.10 2.48
CA LYS A 274 8.64 16.22 1.52
C LYS A 274 8.54 15.72 0.07
N ASN A 275 9.32 14.71 -0.30
CA ASN A 275 9.26 14.11 -1.63
C ASN A 275 7.90 13.47 -1.90
N ILE A 276 7.33 12.78 -0.92
CA ILE A 276 5.98 12.18 -1.00
C ILE A 276 4.91 13.26 -1.18
N VAL A 277 4.93 14.31 -0.35
CA VAL A 277 4.02 15.45 -0.45
C VAL A 277 4.10 16.08 -1.84
N GLY A 278 5.30 16.29 -2.36
CA GLY A 278 5.50 16.82 -3.70
C GLY A 278 4.93 15.94 -4.82
N ILE A 279 4.90 14.61 -4.66
CA ILE A 279 4.24 13.71 -5.61
C ILE A 279 2.72 13.85 -5.54
N ILE A 280 2.15 13.96 -4.33
CA ILE A 280 0.71 14.18 -4.14
C ILE A 280 0.29 15.48 -4.82
N GLU A 281 1.02 16.57 -4.61
CA GLU A 281 0.72 17.86 -5.25
C GLU A 281 0.82 17.79 -6.78
N LYS A 282 1.84 17.11 -7.32
CA LYS A 282 1.93 16.85 -8.76
C LYS A 282 0.72 16.08 -9.28
N SER A 283 0.19 15.12 -8.52
CA SER A 283 -1.01 14.37 -8.91
C SER A 283 -2.28 15.24 -8.91
N ILE A 284 -2.40 16.22 -8.00
CA ILE A 284 -3.48 17.22 -8.02
C ILE A 284 -3.36 18.08 -9.28
N VAL A 285 -2.18 18.65 -9.53
CA VAL A 285 -1.94 19.52 -10.70
C VAL A 285 -2.23 18.77 -12.00
N LYS A 286 -1.75 17.54 -12.11
CA LYS A 286 -1.98 16.69 -13.29
C LYS A 286 -3.47 16.39 -13.50
N GLY A 287 -4.21 16.05 -12.43
CA GLY A 287 -5.64 15.76 -12.51
C GLY A 287 -6.46 16.98 -12.92
N LEU A 288 -6.16 18.14 -12.34
CA LEU A 288 -6.80 19.42 -12.68
C LEU A 288 -6.51 19.84 -14.13
N ALA A 289 -5.31 19.55 -14.64
CA ALA A 289 -4.94 19.82 -16.03
C ALA A 289 -5.69 18.91 -17.04
N GLY A 290 -6.18 17.76 -16.59
CA GLY A 290 -6.90 16.79 -17.41
C GLY A 290 -6.10 15.52 -17.65
N THR A 291 -6.80 14.40 -17.56
CA THR A 291 -6.22 13.06 -17.73
C THR A 291 -7.16 12.19 -18.54
N GLU A 292 -6.59 11.30 -19.35
CA GLU A 292 -7.32 10.36 -20.20
C GLU A 292 -6.77 8.96 -20.01
N TYR A 293 -7.66 7.98 -20.02
CA TYR A 293 -7.33 6.55 -20.05
C TYR A 293 -8.57 5.80 -20.52
N GLU A 294 -8.38 4.83 -21.41
CA GLU A 294 -9.48 4.18 -22.12
C GLU A 294 -10.35 3.33 -21.20
N ASP A 295 -9.74 2.63 -20.25
CA ASP A 295 -10.38 1.67 -19.35
C ASP A 295 -10.95 2.32 -18.08
N ARG A 296 -11.64 3.46 -18.24
CA ARG A 296 -12.28 4.20 -17.15
C ARG A 296 -13.81 4.23 -17.27
N ILE A 297 -14.48 4.27 -16.13
CA ILE A 297 -15.94 4.53 -16.06
C ILE A 297 -16.25 6.01 -15.81
N LEU A 298 -15.36 6.73 -15.12
CA LEU A 298 -15.49 8.13 -14.79
C LEU A 298 -14.51 8.96 -15.63
N PRO A 299 -15.01 9.75 -16.60
CA PRO A 299 -14.17 10.75 -17.26
C PRO A 299 -13.82 11.89 -16.29
N GLN A 300 -12.96 12.81 -16.74
CA GLN A 300 -12.56 13.98 -15.97
C GLN A 300 -13.79 14.80 -15.50
N GLN A 301 -13.86 15.07 -14.21
CA GLN A 301 -14.95 15.77 -13.53
C GLN A 301 -14.48 16.91 -12.63
N SER A 302 -13.22 16.93 -12.20
CA SER A 302 -12.63 17.95 -11.32
C SER A 302 -12.90 19.38 -11.81
N HIS A 303 -12.79 19.64 -13.12
CA HIS A 303 -13.07 20.94 -13.74
C HIS A 303 -14.54 21.41 -13.62
N LEU A 304 -15.49 20.49 -13.38
CA LEU A 304 -16.91 20.81 -13.27
C LEU A 304 -17.22 21.64 -12.01
N VAL A 305 -16.43 21.49 -10.95
CA VAL A 305 -16.59 22.27 -9.72
C VAL A 305 -16.37 23.76 -10.02
N GLN A 306 -15.24 24.11 -10.63
CA GLN A 306 -14.94 25.50 -11.00
C GLN A 306 -15.98 26.05 -11.99
N LYS A 307 -16.45 25.23 -12.93
CA LYS A 307 -17.51 25.60 -13.88
C LYS A 307 -18.84 25.90 -13.17
N ALA A 308 -19.21 25.12 -12.16
CA ALA A 308 -20.42 25.33 -11.37
C ALA A 308 -20.32 26.59 -10.50
N GLN A 309 -19.16 26.87 -9.89
CA GLN A 309 -18.89 28.10 -9.14
C GLN A 309 -19.04 29.35 -10.04
N LYS A 310 -18.38 29.36 -11.21
CA LYS A 310 -18.46 30.47 -12.18
C LYS A 310 -19.89 30.74 -12.66
N LYS A 311 -20.75 29.72 -12.66
CA LYS A 311 -22.18 29.82 -13.01
C LYS A 311 -23.08 30.16 -11.82
N GLY A 312 -22.54 30.35 -10.61
CA GLY A 312 -23.31 30.60 -9.39
C GLY A 312 -24.25 29.46 -9.02
N LYS A 313 -23.91 28.20 -9.35
CA LYS A 313 -24.75 27.02 -9.08
C LYS A 313 -24.46 26.35 -7.75
N ILE A 314 -23.31 26.65 -7.16
CA ILE A 314 -22.87 26.15 -5.85
C ILE A 314 -22.33 27.32 -5.03
N LEU A 315 -22.17 27.10 -3.71
CA LEU A 315 -21.74 28.14 -2.79
C LEU A 315 -20.38 28.73 -3.21
N PRO A 316 -20.26 30.07 -3.39
CA PRO A 316 -18.97 30.70 -3.62
C PRO A 316 -18.11 30.61 -2.36
N ASN A 317 -16.78 30.64 -2.51
CA ASN A 317 -15.81 30.69 -1.40
C ASN A 317 -15.97 29.57 -0.35
N SER A 318 -16.48 28.41 -0.74
CA SER A 318 -16.51 27.23 0.13
C SER A 318 -15.25 26.39 -0.07
N ILE A 319 -14.51 26.15 1.01
CA ILE A 319 -13.37 25.21 1.05
C ILE A 319 -13.76 23.81 0.57
N ILE A 320 -15.03 23.40 0.77
CA ILE A 320 -15.56 22.13 0.29
C ILE A 320 -15.42 22.00 -1.23
N ASN A 321 -15.57 23.09 -1.98
CA ASN A 321 -15.36 23.06 -3.42
C ASN A 321 -13.90 22.73 -3.78
N GLN A 322 -12.94 23.31 -3.05
CA GLN A 322 -11.52 23.04 -3.27
C GLN A 322 -11.16 21.60 -2.89
N ILE A 323 -11.73 21.09 -1.80
CA ILE A 323 -11.60 19.69 -1.37
C ILE A 323 -12.13 18.77 -2.46
N VAL A 324 -13.36 18.97 -2.94
CA VAL A 324 -13.95 18.16 -4.01
C VAL A 324 -13.08 18.19 -5.26
N ALA A 325 -12.61 19.37 -5.68
CA ALA A 325 -11.76 19.51 -6.86
C ALA A 325 -10.40 18.78 -6.70
N ASN A 326 -9.71 18.95 -5.58
CA ASN A 326 -8.41 18.32 -5.33
C ASN A 326 -8.54 16.81 -5.20
N VAL A 327 -9.52 16.31 -4.44
CA VAL A 327 -9.78 14.88 -4.29
C VAL A 327 -10.12 14.25 -5.65
N SER A 328 -11.02 14.88 -6.42
CA SER A 328 -11.34 14.43 -7.78
C SER A 328 -10.10 14.39 -8.67
N ALA A 329 -9.24 15.39 -8.61
CA ALA A 329 -8.02 15.43 -9.41
C ALA A 329 -7.04 14.29 -9.09
N ILE A 330 -6.81 13.98 -7.81
CA ILE A 330 -5.94 12.85 -7.43
C ILE A 330 -6.54 11.53 -7.91
N MET A 331 -7.84 11.32 -7.68
CA MET A 331 -8.53 10.09 -8.09
C MET A 331 -8.56 9.92 -9.62
N GLU A 332 -8.72 11.02 -10.35
CA GLU A 332 -8.58 11.05 -11.80
C GLU A 332 -7.15 10.67 -12.21
N SER A 333 -6.12 11.31 -11.68
CA SER A 333 -4.72 10.94 -11.94
C SER A 333 -4.44 9.45 -11.72
N LYS A 334 -4.89 8.91 -10.60
CA LYS A 334 -4.78 7.48 -10.28
C LYS A 334 -5.46 6.61 -11.34
N SER A 335 -6.68 6.95 -11.73
CA SER A 335 -7.40 6.21 -12.78
C SER A 335 -6.77 6.37 -14.16
N ALA A 336 -5.81 7.30 -14.37
CA ALA A 336 -5.05 7.44 -15.63
C ALA A 336 -3.77 6.62 -15.68
N MET A 337 -3.53 5.83 -14.63
CA MET A 337 -2.23 5.21 -14.41
C MET A 337 -1.11 6.26 -14.29
N GLU A 338 -1.42 7.49 -13.83
CA GLU A 338 -0.39 8.43 -13.39
C GLU A 338 0.16 8.07 -12.03
N VAL A 339 1.32 8.63 -11.69
CA VAL A 339 1.96 8.37 -10.39
C VAL A 339 1.14 9.01 -9.27
N VAL A 340 0.77 8.20 -8.30
CA VAL A 340 0.05 8.62 -7.08
C VAL A 340 0.69 8.01 -5.84
N VAL A 341 0.30 8.52 -4.68
CA VAL A 341 0.70 8.01 -3.37
C VAL A 341 -0.52 7.40 -2.71
N ALA A 342 -0.45 6.14 -2.31
CA ALA A 342 -1.50 5.52 -1.50
C ALA A 342 -1.52 6.12 -0.08
N ASN A 343 -2.72 6.46 0.43
CA ASN A 343 -2.91 7.16 1.72
C ASN A 343 -4.21 6.70 2.41
N PRO A 344 -4.29 5.48 2.99
CA PRO A 344 -3.25 4.44 3.03
C PRO A 344 -3.34 3.43 1.89
N THR A 345 -4.37 3.52 1.04
CA THR A 345 -4.49 2.67 -0.16
C THR A 345 -4.65 3.52 -1.41
N ALA A 346 -4.37 2.96 -2.59
CA ALA A 346 -4.65 3.60 -3.86
C ALA A 346 -6.17 3.84 -4.08
N GLY A 347 -7.02 3.05 -3.42
CA GLY A 347 -8.48 3.26 -3.41
C GLY A 347 -8.92 4.49 -2.64
N SER A 348 -8.11 4.94 -1.68
CA SER A 348 -8.37 6.06 -0.77
C SER A 348 -7.35 7.21 -0.86
N CYS A 349 -6.49 7.18 -1.87
CA CYS A 349 -5.36 8.12 -2.05
C CYS A 349 -5.75 9.60 -2.15
N GLY A 350 -6.99 9.90 -2.52
CA GLY A 350 -7.45 11.27 -2.73
C GLY A 350 -7.77 12.00 -1.43
N ALA A 351 -8.24 11.29 -0.39
CA ALA A 351 -8.83 11.91 0.79
C ALA A 351 -7.85 12.79 1.57
N VAL A 352 -6.73 12.22 2.04
CA VAL A 352 -5.71 12.92 2.84
C VAL A 352 -5.08 14.06 2.03
N GLY A 353 -4.59 13.76 0.84
CA GLY A 353 -3.88 14.74 0.03
C GLY A 353 -4.76 15.90 -0.44
N GLY A 354 -6.00 15.59 -0.85
CA GLY A 354 -6.92 16.60 -1.36
C GLY A 354 -7.36 17.60 -0.28
N VAL A 355 -7.65 17.12 0.94
CA VAL A 355 -8.08 17.99 2.04
C VAL A 355 -6.93 18.75 2.67
N LEU A 356 -5.78 18.12 2.91
CA LEU A 356 -4.64 18.82 3.52
C LEU A 356 -4.13 19.95 2.62
N ARG A 357 -4.06 19.74 1.29
CA ARG A 357 -3.71 20.81 0.35
C ARG A 357 -4.75 21.94 0.37
N ALA A 358 -6.04 21.60 0.36
CA ALA A 358 -7.11 22.61 0.39
C ALA A 358 -7.09 23.45 1.68
N VAL A 359 -6.87 22.82 2.84
CA VAL A 359 -6.77 23.52 4.13
C VAL A 359 -5.49 24.34 4.20
N ALA A 360 -4.35 23.78 3.78
CA ALA A 360 -3.08 24.50 3.74
C ALA A 360 -3.13 25.74 2.85
N ASP A 361 -3.81 25.68 1.69
CA ASP A 361 -4.05 26.83 0.82
C ASP A 361 -4.90 27.90 1.51
N GLU A 362 -6.00 27.49 2.15
CA GLU A 362 -6.93 28.40 2.82
C GLU A 362 -6.25 29.19 3.95
N ILE A 363 -5.44 28.52 4.77
CA ILE A 363 -4.75 29.15 5.91
C ILE A 363 -3.37 29.71 5.54
N LYS A 364 -2.93 29.53 4.29
CA LYS A 364 -1.61 29.92 3.77
C LYS A 364 -0.45 29.28 4.55
N ALA A 365 -0.59 28.00 4.87
CA ALA A 365 0.46 27.21 5.51
C ALA A 365 1.69 27.09 4.61
N SER A 366 2.87 27.09 5.25
CA SER A 366 4.15 26.78 4.62
C SER A 366 4.27 25.29 4.26
N ASP A 367 5.21 24.98 3.36
CA ASP A 367 5.53 23.59 3.01
C ASP A 367 5.94 22.77 4.24
N GLY A 368 6.63 23.39 5.20
CA GLY A 368 7.06 22.73 6.44
C GLY A 368 5.88 22.34 7.33
N GLU A 369 4.89 23.23 7.46
CA GLU A 369 3.65 22.95 8.20
C GLU A 369 2.83 21.85 7.52
N LEU A 370 2.76 21.86 6.18
CA LEU A 370 2.10 20.78 5.44
C LEU A 370 2.83 19.44 5.64
N VAL A 371 4.17 19.40 5.56
CA VAL A 371 4.95 18.19 5.84
C VAL A 371 4.72 17.69 7.26
N LYS A 372 4.69 18.59 8.25
CA LYS A 372 4.39 18.25 9.66
C LYS A 372 2.99 17.66 9.82
N ALA A 373 2.00 18.17 9.08
CA ALA A 373 0.64 17.61 9.03
C ALA A 373 0.60 16.16 8.51
N TYR A 374 1.46 15.80 7.54
CA TYR A 374 1.54 14.41 7.08
C TYR A 374 2.18 13.47 8.10
N PHE A 375 3.08 13.92 8.97
CA PHE A 375 3.55 13.10 10.09
C PHE A 375 2.42 12.83 11.10
N ALA A 376 1.59 13.83 11.39
CA ALA A 376 0.40 13.66 12.22
C ALA A 376 -0.61 12.68 11.59
N SER A 377 -0.84 12.77 10.28
CA SER A 377 -1.64 11.79 9.54
C SER A 377 -1.02 10.39 9.57
N GLY A 378 0.29 10.29 9.40
CA GLY A 378 1.02 9.04 9.33
C GLY A 378 0.97 8.25 10.63
N ILE A 379 1.15 8.89 11.78
CA ILE A 379 1.11 8.20 13.08
C ILE A 379 -0.28 7.63 13.38
N ILE A 380 -1.37 8.34 13.04
CA ILE A 380 -2.73 7.80 13.16
C ILE A 380 -2.90 6.56 12.28
N GLY A 381 -2.39 6.61 11.05
CA GLY A 381 -2.44 5.45 10.17
C GLY A 381 -1.61 4.27 10.69
N ALA A 382 -0.46 4.52 11.34
CA ALA A 382 0.35 3.46 11.94
C ALA A 382 -0.39 2.74 13.09
N TYR A 383 -1.05 3.49 13.97
CA TYR A 383 -1.92 2.90 15.01
C TYR A 383 -3.11 2.16 14.42
N PHE A 384 -3.71 2.70 13.34
CA PHE A 384 -4.79 1.99 12.63
C PHE A 384 -4.28 0.67 12.04
N ALA A 385 -3.08 0.65 11.46
CA ALA A 385 -2.46 -0.54 10.89
C ALA A 385 -2.14 -1.63 11.93
N MET A 386 -1.89 -1.25 13.20
CA MET A 386 -1.74 -2.22 14.30
C MET A 386 -3.04 -2.97 14.63
N GLY A 387 -4.19 -2.42 14.23
CA GLY A 387 -5.50 -3.05 14.38
C GLY A 387 -5.90 -3.84 13.13
N PRO A 388 -6.92 -3.39 12.36
CA PRO A 388 -7.45 -4.13 11.20
C PRO A 388 -6.58 -4.08 9.94
N GLY A 389 -5.49 -3.30 9.91
CA GLY A 389 -4.70 -3.10 8.69
C GLY A 389 -5.51 -2.37 7.59
N PHE A 390 -5.13 -2.58 6.31
CA PHE A 390 -5.69 -1.86 5.15
C PHE A 390 -6.23 -2.79 4.05
N SER A 391 -6.65 -4.01 4.42
CA SER A 391 -7.19 -5.01 3.50
C SER A 391 -8.71 -4.84 3.35
N ALA A 392 -9.13 -4.21 2.25
CA ALA A 392 -10.55 -3.98 1.96
C ALA A 392 -11.29 -5.27 1.60
N GLU A 393 -10.56 -6.27 1.12
CA GLU A 393 -11.02 -7.62 0.85
C GLU A 393 -11.46 -8.34 2.15
N GLU A 394 -10.84 -7.98 3.28
CA GLU A 394 -11.13 -8.55 4.60
C GLU A 394 -12.05 -7.66 5.45
N HIS A 395 -11.95 -6.34 5.30
CA HIS A 395 -12.56 -5.40 6.24
C HIS A 395 -13.49 -4.34 5.61
N GLY A 396 -13.66 -4.33 4.28
CA GLY A 396 -14.47 -3.33 3.58
C GLY A 396 -13.76 -1.98 3.44
N CYS A 397 -14.48 -0.94 2.99
CA CYS A 397 -13.86 0.35 2.68
C CYS A 397 -13.60 1.22 3.93
N GLN A 398 -14.10 0.80 5.10
CA GLN A 398 -13.81 1.46 6.38
C GLN A 398 -12.31 1.44 6.73
N VAL A 399 -11.57 0.42 6.29
CA VAL A 399 -10.10 0.38 6.45
C VAL A 399 -9.34 1.15 5.37
N GLU A 400 -10.03 1.68 4.37
CA GLU A 400 -9.42 2.54 3.34
C GLU A 400 -9.85 3.99 3.56
N CYS A 401 -11.08 4.33 3.18
CA CYS A 401 -11.62 5.69 3.29
C CYS A 401 -11.92 6.07 4.74
N GLY A 402 -12.29 5.12 5.62
CA GLY A 402 -12.47 5.40 7.05
C GLY A 402 -11.15 5.71 7.75
N ALA A 403 -10.13 4.87 7.53
CA ALA A 403 -8.75 5.12 7.97
C ALA A 403 -8.22 6.48 7.45
N SER A 404 -8.38 6.74 6.15
CA SER A 404 -7.99 8.01 5.53
C SER A 404 -8.68 9.21 6.15
N SER A 405 -9.95 9.07 6.53
CA SER A 405 -10.70 10.14 7.20
C SER A 405 -10.09 10.46 8.57
N GLY A 406 -9.70 9.44 9.34
CA GLY A 406 -9.01 9.62 10.63
C GLY A 406 -7.64 10.26 10.47
N MET A 407 -6.83 9.73 9.53
CA MET A 407 -5.51 10.27 9.19
C MET A 407 -5.60 11.75 8.77
N ALA A 408 -6.53 12.08 7.88
CA ALA A 408 -6.76 13.44 7.41
C ALA A 408 -7.21 14.37 8.54
N ALA A 409 -8.10 13.92 9.44
CA ALA A 409 -8.60 14.73 10.54
C ALA A 409 -7.45 15.17 11.46
N ALA A 410 -6.54 14.26 11.80
CA ALA A 410 -5.36 14.59 12.59
C ALA A 410 -4.41 15.57 11.88
N GLY A 411 -4.19 15.40 10.58
CA GLY A 411 -3.39 16.36 9.80
C GLY A 411 -4.02 17.75 9.73
N ILE A 412 -5.35 17.84 9.65
CA ILE A 412 -6.06 19.13 9.68
C ILE A 412 -5.93 19.80 11.05
N VAL A 413 -6.04 19.04 12.15
CA VAL A 413 -5.80 19.58 13.49
C VAL A 413 -4.37 20.11 13.62
N GLN A 414 -3.38 19.40 13.06
CA GLN A 414 -2.00 19.89 13.02
C GLN A 414 -1.87 21.22 12.26
N LEU A 415 -2.55 21.37 11.13
CA LEU A 415 -2.60 22.63 10.38
C LEU A 415 -3.32 23.76 11.15
N PHE A 416 -4.29 23.42 12.00
CA PHE A 416 -4.96 24.39 12.87
C PHE A 416 -4.13 24.78 14.11
N GLY A 417 -2.97 24.16 14.32
CA GLY A 417 -2.14 24.36 15.51
C GLY A 417 -2.75 23.73 16.78
N GLY A 418 -3.56 22.68 16.64
CA GLY A 418 -4.15 21.96 17.76
C GLY A 418 -3.18 21.01 18.45
N THR A 419 -3.55 20.54 19.64
CA THR A 419 -2.73 19.63 20.45
C THR A 419 -2.78 18.18 19.94
N ALA A 420 -1.84 17.35 20.38
CA ALA A 420 -1.87 15.91 20.10
C ALA A 420 -3.19 15.23 20.53
N LYS A 421 -3.75 15.66 21.67
CA LYS A 421 -5.05 15.19 22.15
C LYS A 421 -6.18 15.55 21.20
N GLN A 422 -6.24 16.79 20.72
CA GLN A 422 -7.27 17.22 19.77
C GLN A 422 -7.15 16.45 18.44
N ALA A 423 -5.94 16.15 17.99
CA ALA A 423 -5.71 15.41 16.75
C ALA A 423 -6.16 13.94 16.88
N ILE A 424 -5.87 13.28 18.01
CA ILE A 424 -6.35 11.92 18.31
C ILE A 424 -7.87 11.88 18.47
N ASP A 425 -8.46 12.90 19.11
CA ASP A 425 -9.92 13.03 19.26
C ASP A 425 -10.62 13.22 17.91
N ALA A 426 -10.06 14.07 17.04
CA ALA A 426 -10.55 14.26 15.68
C ALA A 426 -10.49 12.97 14.86
N ALA A 427 -9.38 12.23 14.96
CA ALA A 427 -9.22 10.94 14.31
C ALA A 427 -10.26 9.92 14.80
N SER A 428 -10.49 9.85 16.12
CA SER A 428 -11.50 8.99 16.73
C SER A 428 -12.90 9.30 16.17
N MET A 429 -13.32 10.56 16.19
CA MET A 429 -14.64 10.97 15.67
C MET A 429 -14.77 10.71 14.18
N ALA A 430 -13.73 10.97 13.40
CA ALA A 430 -13.74 10.77 11.96
C ALA A 430 -13.92 9.28 11.60
N ILE A 431 -13.22 8.37 12.28
CA ILE A 431 -13.33 6.93 12.03
C ILE A 431 -14.70 6.42 12.45
N GLN A 432 -15.23 6.85 13.61
CA GLN A 432 -16.57 6.47 14.10
C GLN A 432 -17.66 6.71 13.03
N ASN A 433 -17.62 7.86 12.36
CA ASN A 433 -18.59 8.23 11.32
C ASN A 433 -18.51 7.35 10.06
N MET A 434 -17.48 6.52 9.92
CA MET A 434 -17.18 5.72 8.74
C MET A 434 -17.21 4.20 9.00
N ILE A 435 -17.55 3.76 10.22
CA ILE A 435 -17.69 2.34 10.56
C ILE A 435 -18.85 1.71 9.76
N GLY A 436 -18.63 0.49 9.26
CA GLY A 436 -19.60 -0.28 8.47
C GLY A 436 -19.56 0.00 6.97
N LEU A 437 -18.60 0.80 6.48
CA LEU A 437 -18.50 1.16 5.07
C LEU A 437 -18.09 -0.06 4.20
N VAL A 438 -19.00 -0.52 3.35
CA VAL A 438 -18.80 -1.60 2.38
C VAL A 438 -17.82 -1.22 1.26
N CYS A 439 -17.25 -2.20 0.54
CA CYS A 439 -16.37 -1.98 -0.63
C CYS A 439 -16.88 -2.74 -1.86
N ASP A 440 -17.70 -2.10 -2.67
CA ASP A 440 -18.44 -2.69 -3.80
C ASP A 440 -18.28 -1.88 -5.10
N PRO A 441 -17.06 -1.85 -5.70
CA PRO A 441 -16.76 -1.03 -6.87
C PRO A 441 -17.61 -1.38 -8.10
N ILE A 442 -18.11 -0.35 -8.79
CA ILE A 442 -18.86 -0.47 -10.04
C ILE A 442 -17.92 -0.97 -11.14
N ALA A 443 -18.36 -2.00 -11.87
CA ALA A 443 -17.58 -2.65 -12.94
C ALA A 443 -16.18 -3.12 -12.49
N ASP A 444 -16.01 -3.40 -11.19
CA ASP A 444 -14.73 -3.75 -10.56
C ASP A 444 -13.60 -2.74 -10.79
N ARG A 445 -13.94 -1.49 -11.13
CA ARG A 445 -12.97 -0.38 -11.22
C ARG A 445 -12.94 0.39 -9.92
N VAL A 446 -11.73 0.74 -9.47
CA VAL A 446 -11.52 1.58 -8.29
C VAL A 446 -11.82 3.05 -8.62
N GLU A 447 -13.05 3.35 -9.02
CA GLU A 447 -13.48 4.67 -9.52
C GLU A 447 -14.78 5.12 -8.86
N ALA A 448 -15.86 4.35 -9.03
CA ALA A 448 -17.15 4.62 -8.43
C ALA A 448 -17.59 3.41 -7.59
N PRO A 449 -18.07 3.59 -6.35
CA PRO A 449 -18.25 4.84 -5.61
C PRO A 449 -16.96 5.37 -4.95
N CYS A 450 -15.78 4.83 -5.25
CA CYS A 450 -14.50 5.18 -4.60
C CYS A 450 -14.23 6.70 -4.55
N LEU A 451 -14.43 7.42 -5.67
CA LEU A 451 -14.29 8.88 -5.72
C LEU A 451 -15.21 9.58 -4.70
N GLY A 452 -16.48 9.22 -4.67
CA GLY A 452 -17.45 9.78 -3.72
C GLY A 452 -17.10 9.46 -2.27
N LYS A 453 -16.61 8.24 -1.99
CA LYS A 453 -16.14 7.84 -0.66
C LYS A 453 -14.90 8.62 -0.22
N ASN A 454 -13.97 8.93 -1.13
CA ASN A 454 -12.82 9.80 -0.83
C ASN A 454 -13.26 11.23 -0.51
N ILE A 455 -14.20 11.79 -1.28
CA ILE A 455 -14.75 13.12 -1.01
C ILE A 455 -15.44 13.15 0.34
N SER A 456 -16.26 12.14 0.64
CA SER A 456 -16.96 12.02 1.92
C SER A 456 -15.98 11.90 3.09
N ALA A 457 -14.93 11.10 2.96
CA ALA A 457 -13.87 10.96 3.96
C ALA A 457 -13.14 12.30 4.21
N ALA A 458 -12.80 13.03 3.14
CA ALA A 458 -12.15 14.32 3.23
C ALA A 458 -13.01 15.38 3.95
N VAL A 459 -14.31 15.46 3.63
CA VAL A 459 -15.23 16.41 4.27
C VAL A 459 -15.49 16.01 5.73
N ASN A 460 -15.70 14.71 5.99
CA ASN A 460 -15.85 14.19 7.35
C ASN A 460 -14.63 14.52 8.22
N ALA A 461 -13.41 14.36 7.68
CA ALA A 461 -12.18 14.73 8.35
C ALA A 461 -12.14 16.21 8.75
N LEU A 462 -12.48 17.11 7.83
CA LEU A 462 -12.55 18.55 8.13
C LEU A 462 -13.56 18.86 9.23
N THR A 463 -14.75 18.24 9.19
CA THR A 463 -15.77 18.46 10.22
C THR A 463 -15.33 17.91 11.58
N SER A 464 -14.73 16.72 11.63
CA SER A 464 -14.23 16.13 12.89
C SER A 464 -13.08 16.93 13.49
N ALA A 465 -12.16 17.43 12.67
CA ALA A 465 -11.10 18.33 13.11
C ALA A 465 -11.67 19.65 13.66
N THR A 466 -12.66 20.23 12.98
CA THR A 466 -13.36 21.43 13.43
C THR A 466 -14.04 21.20 14.78
N MET A 467 -14.73 20.07 14.96
CA MET A 467 -15.37 19.70 16.23
C MET A 467 -14.35 19.58 17.37
N ALA A 468 -13.24 18.86 17.15
CA ALA A 468 -12.20 18.67 18.16
C ALA A 468 -11.54 20.00 18.56
N CYS A 469 -11.16 20.83 17.59
CA CYS A 469 -10.58 22.15 17.85
C CYS A 469 -11.58 23.13 18.48
N SER A 470 -12.87 22.94 18.26
CA SER A 470 -13.94 23.74 18.90
C SER A 470 -14.27 23.28 20.33
N GLY A 471 -13.61 22.23 20.84
CA GLY A 471 -13.83 21.73 22.20
C GLY A 471 -15.05 20.81 22.35
N PHE A 472 -15.48 20.14 21.27
CA PHE A 472 -16.52 19.12 21.38
C PHE A 472 -15.98 17.90 22.15
N ASN A 473 -16.85 17.24 22.90
CA ASN A 473 -16.47 16.06 23.67
C ASN A 473 -16.23 14.85 22.75
N ALA A 474 -15.00 14.34 22.72
CA ALA A 474 -14.70 13.03 22.17
C ALA A 474 -14.92 11.97 23.25
N LEU A 475 -15.99 11.17 23.09
CA LEU A 475 -16.46 10.27 24.15
C LEU A 475 -15.77 8.90 24.14
N ILE A 476 -15.30 8.43 22.98
CA ILE A 476 -14.71 7.11 22.82
C ILE A 476 -13.24 7.25 22.42
N PRO A 477 -12.30 6.63 23.15
CA PRO A 477 -10.89 6.58 22.80
C PRO A 477 -10.62 5.96 21.42
N LEU A 478 -9.58 6.44 20.74
CA LEU A 478 -9.26 6.00 19.38
C LEU A 478 -8.97 4.49 19.28
N ASN A 479 -8.31 3.87 20.27
CA ASN A 479 -8.04 2.43 20.28
C ASN A 479 -9.35 1.61 20.28
N GLU A 480 -10.34 1.99 21.09
CA GLU A 480 -11.64 1.31 21.13
C GLU A 480 -12.39 1.45 19.81
N VAL A 481 -12.27 2.61 19.15
CA VAL A 481 -12.82 2.83 17.81
C VAL A 481 -12.16 1.92 16.77
N ILE A 482 -10.84 1.78 16.80
CA ILE A 482 -10.08 0.89 15.89
C ILE A 482 -10.46 -0.57 16.14
N GLU A 483 -10.57 -1.01 17.39
CA GLU A 483 -11.04 -2.36 17.75
C GLU A 483 -12.48 -2.60 17.25
N THR A 484 -13.34 -1.58 17.32
CA THR A 484 -14.70 -1.65 16.81
C THR A 484 -14.73 -1.84 15.30
N VAL A 485 -13.83 -1.21 14.53
CA VAL A 485 -13.70 -1.45 13.08
C VAL A 485 -13.43 -2.93 12.80
N SER A 486 -12.51 -3.57 13.53
CA SER A 486 -12.23 -5.00 13.40
C SER A 486 -13.44 -5.87 13.74
N SER A 487 -14.13 -5.55 14.85
CA SER A 487 -15.32 -6.27 15.29
C SER A 487 -16.45 -6.21 14.26
N VAL A 488 -16.74 -5.04 13.70
CA VAL A 488 -17.74 -4.85 12.64
C VAL A 488 -17.33 -5.57 11.35
N SER A 489 -16.04 -5.53 10.99
CA SER A 489 -15.51 -6.20 9.79
C SER A 489 -15.72 -7.71 9.81
N SER A 490 -15.56 -8.34 10.98
CA SER A 490 -15.73 -9.79 11.15
C SER A 490 -17.18 -10.24 10.92
N GLN A 491 -18.14 -9.33 11.13
CA GLN A 491 -19.57 -9.55 10.93
C GLN A 491 -20.05 -9.13 9.53
N MET A 492 -19.21 -8.43 8.76
CA MET A 492 -19.56 -7.97 7.42
C MET A 492 -19.60 -9.16 6.42
N PRO A 493 -20.69 -9.32 5.63
CA PRO A 493 -20.76 -10.35 4.60
C PRO A 493 -19.65 -10.20 3.55
N SER A 494 -19.03 -11.30 3.13
CA SER A 494 -17.90 -11.28 2.18
C SER A 494 -18.27 -10.68 0.81
N CYS A 495 -19.53 -10.77 0.40
CA CYS A 495 -20.02 -10.23 -0.88
C CYS A 495 -20.03 -8.69 -0.95
N VAL A 496 -20.04 -7.99 0.19
CA VAL A 496 -20.00 -6.52 0.26
C VAL A 496 -18.62 -5.98 0.67
N LYS A 497 -17.63 -6.87 0.79
CA LYS A 497 -16.20 -6.53 0.81
C LYS A 497 -15.70 -6.42 -0.64
N CYS A 498 -14.43 -6.10 -0.84
CA CYS A 498 -13.81 -5.84 -2.16
C CYS A 498 -13.69 -7.11 -3.06
N THR A 499 -14.78 -7.84 -3.25
CA THR A 499 -14.84 -9.13 -3.97
C THR A 499 -15.62 -9.05 -5.29
N GLY A 500 -16.32 -7.94 -5.54
CA GLY A 500 -17.15 -7.76 -6.75
C GLY A 500 -18.42 -8.64 -6.78
N LYS A 501 -18.77 -9.30 -5.67
CA LYS A 501 -19.84 -10.32 -5.59
C LYS A 501 -21.16 -9.80 -5.01
N GLY A 502 -21.28 -8.50 -4.72
CA GLY A 502 -22.44 -7.92 -4.06
C GLY A 502 -22.52 -6.40 -4.21
N GLY A 503 -23.50 -5.79 -3.53
CA GLY A 503 -23.70 -4.33 -3.52
C GLY A 503 -23.90 -3.73 -4.91
N LEU A 504 -23.30 -2.56 -5.14
CA LEU A 504 -23.36 -1.84 -6.42
C LEU A 504 -22.74 -2.63 -7.58
N ALA A 505 -21.73 -3.47 -7.30
CA ALA A 505 -20.97 -4.21 -8.30
C ALA A 505 -21.83 -5.18 -9.14
N ILE A 506 -22.91 -5.73 -8.54
CA ILE A 506 -23.80 -6.71 -9.20
C ILE A 506 -25.10 -6.09 -9.74
N THR A 507 -25.26 -4.77 -9.67
CA THR A 507 -26.44 -4.11 -10.23
C THR A 507 -26.45 -4.26 -11.75
N LYS A 508 -27.65 -4.30 -12.34
CA LYS A 508 -27.80 -4.44 -13.81
C LYS A 508 -26.93 -3.43 -14.57
N THR A 509 -26.97 -2.16 -14.17
CA THR A 509 -26.18 -1.09 -14.80
C THR A 509 -24.68 -1.30 -14.64
N ALA A 510 -24.20 -1.76 -13.48
CA ALA A 510 -22.78 -2.04 -13.26
C ALA A 510 -22.29 -3.19 -14.15
N CYS A 511 -23.07 -4.27 -14.25
CA CYS A 511 -22.78 -5.39 -15.16
C CYS A 511 -22.75 -4.92 -16.62
N ASP A 512 -23.73 -4.14 -17.06
CA ASP A 512 -23.79 -3.59 -18.42
C ASP A 512 -22.58 -2.69 -18.73
N LEU A 513 -22.11 -1.90 -17.75
CA LEU A 513 -20.90 -1.08 -17.87
C LEU A 513 -19.64 -1.94 -17.98
N LYS A 514 -19.52 -3.01 -17.17
CA LYS A 514 -18.40 -3.95 -17.20
C LYS A 514 -18.27 -4.59 -18.59
N GLU A 515 -19.37 -5.06 -19.16
CA GLU A 515 -19.37 -5.67 -20.50
C GLU A 515 -19.03 -4.67 -21.61
N LYS A 516 -19.48 -3.42 -21.50
CA LYS A 516 -19.12 -2.35 -22.45
C LYS A 516 -17.63 -1.98 -22.43
N LEU A 517 -16.97 -2.09 -21.29
CA LEU A 517 -15.53 -1.84 -21.19
C LEU A 517 -14.71 -3.00 -21.76
N LYS A 518 -15.13 -4.25 -21.50
CA LYS A 518 -14.49 -5.44 -22.08
C LYS A 518 -14.52 -5.44 -23.61
N SER A 519 -15.60 -4.96 -24.22
CA SER A 519 -15.71 -4.92 -25.69
C SER A 519 -14.81 -3.86 -26.33
N LYS A 520 -14.36 -2.85 -25.58
CA LYS A 520 -13.38 -1.84 -26.04
C LYS A 520 -11.94 -2.32 -25.90
N SER A 521 -11.64 -3.10 -24.85
CA SER A 521 -10.30 -3.60 -24.56
C SER A 521 -9.93 -4.91 -25.25
N ALA A 522 -10.86 -5.55 -25.96
CA ALA A 522 -10.55 -6.69 -26.81
C ALA A 522 -9.67 -6.23 -27.99
N PRO A 523 -8.50 -6.87 -28.23
CA PRO A 523 -7.77 -6.63 -29.46
C PRO A 523 -8.71 -6.91 -30.63
N ALA A 524 -8.68 -6.07 -31.67
CA ALA A 524 -9.32 -6.42 -32.94
C ALA A 524 -8.70 -7.74 -33.41
N THR A 525 -9.42 -8.85 -33.21
CA THR A 525 -9.04 -10.14 -33.75
C THR A 525 -9.16 -10.05 -35.27
N SER A 526 -8.02 -9.91 -35.94
CA SER A 526 -7.84 -10.23 -37.36
C SER A 526 -6.91 -11.42 -37.49
#